data_AF-A0A431KL08-F1
#
_entry.id   AF-A0A431KL08-F1
#
_cell.length_a   1.000
_cell.length_b   1.000
_cell.length_c   1.000
_cell.angle_alpha   90.00
_cell.angle_beta   90.00
_cell.angle_gamma   90.00
#
_symmetry.space_group_name_H-M   'P 1'
#
loop_
_entity.id
_entity.type
_entity.pdbx_description
1 polymer ?
#
loop_
_entity_poly.entity_id
_entity_poly.type
_entity_poly.pdbx_seq_one_letter_code
_entity_poly.pdbx_strand_id
1 'polypeptide(L)'
;MSAQAVVITFDQPIDTTNAPFAPLLPYTTAGTEIVTQGFWFDPYSAVTGRQDGDLVGAIIDGTDSANICAALVCPTNNTGTYLAGLNDGYLIFGAVDGSLLRLTSFSASFIGAQGDTLAATPGILRISAVSAANATLATVDFNLAGLNGAGALSFATFANTGALATTNAAFYRVRAAYCDTTGACSFTSTNKGQWALDNINVTAVPEPSQWALFGLGLAGVAAITRRRRAA
;
A
#
# COMPACT_ATOMS: atom_id res chain seq x y z
N MET A 1 -1.06 -4.85 -26.18
CA MET A 1 -1.23 -5.58 -24.92
C MET A 1 -2.13 -4.74 -24.03
N SER A 2 -3.19 -5.33 -23.49
CA SER A 2 -4.12 -4.68 -22.55
C SER A 2 -3.47 -4.55 -21.18
N ALA A 3 -3.74 -3.45 -20.49
CA ALA A 3 -3.39 -3.28 -19.09
C ALA A 3 -4.01 -4.43 -18.26
N GLN A 4 -3.20 -5.14 -17.47
CA GLN A 4 -3.67 -6.29 -16.67
C GLN A 4 -3.93 -5.82 -15.24
N ALA A 5 -5.12 -6.11 -14.73
CA ALA A 5 -5.45 -5.91 -13.32
C ALA A 5 -4.82 -7.03 -12.48
N VAL A 6 -4.21 -6.65 -11.36
CA VAL A 6 -3.57 -7.55 -10.40
C VAL A 6 -4.07 -7.18 -9.01
N VAL A 7 -4.44 -8.19 -8.22
CA VAL A 7 -4.77 -8.03 -6.80
C VAL A 7 -3.57 -8.47 -6.00
N ILE A 8 -3.01 -7.55 -5.22
CA ILE A 8 -1.90 -7.81 -4.32
C ILE A 8 -2.48 -8.18 -2.96
N THR A 9 -2.06 -9.33 -2.45
CA THR A 9 -2.40 -9.87 -1.12
C THR A 9 -1.12 -10.24 -0.38
N PHE A 10 -1.22 -10.47 0.92
CA PHE A 10 -0.07 -10.85 1.75
C PHE A 10 -0.10 -12.33 2.18
N ASP A 11 -0.96 -13.14 1.55
CA ASP A 11 -1.11 -14.58 1.85
C ASP A 11 -0.02 -15.47 1.23
N GLN A 12 0.76 -14.93 0.29
CA GLN A 12 1.84 -15.66 -0.36
C GLN A 12 3.14 -15.51 0.43
N PRO A 13 4.10 -16.45 0.30
CA PRO A 13 5.41 -16.30 0.90
C PRO A 13 5.99 -14.94 0.57
N ILE A 14 6.23 -14.16 1.61
CA ILE A 14 6.77 -12.81 1.50
C ILE A 14 8.29 -12.91 1.54
N ASP A 15 8.95 -12.39 0.51
CA ASP A 15 10.41 -12.26 0.55
C ASP A 15 10.76 -11.18 1.57
N THR A 16 11.34 -11.65 2.65
CA THR A 16 11.77 -10.86 3.80
C THR A 16 13.28 -10.97 4.01
N THR A 17 14.03 -11.39 2.99
CA THR A 17 15.50 -11.54 3.06
C THR A 17 16.18 -10.23 3.44
N ASN A 18 15.58 -9.09 3.08
CA ASN A 18 16.06 -7.76 3.44
C ASN A 18 15.41 -7.20 4.73
N ALA A 19 14.59 -8.00 5.41
CA ALA A 19 13.91 -7.64 6.63
C ALA A 19 14.53 -8.29 7.87
N PRO A 20 15.16 -7.50 8.74
CA PRO A 20 15.98 -8.07 9.79
C PRO A 20 15.20 -8.89 10.86
N PHE A 21 13.84 -8.85 10.90
CA PHE A 21 13.07 -9.65 11.87
C PHE A 21 11.65 -10.05 11.40
N ALA A 22 11.51 -10.59 10.20
CA ALA A 22 10.23 -11.14 9.73
C ALA A 22 9.65 -12.26 10.64
N PRO A 23 8.31 -12.40 10.71
CA PRO A 23 7.26 -11.63 10.02
C PRO A 23 6.92 -10.29 10.71
N LEU A 24 7.45 -10.08 11.93
CA LEU A 24 7.27 -8.86 12.70
C LEU A 24 8.34 -7.85 12.31
N LEU A 25 8.23 -7.26 11.12
CA LEU A 25 9.17 -6.26 10.60
C LEU A 25 9.40 -5.19 11.67
N PRO A 26 10.58 -5.14 12.31
CA PRO A 26 10.91 -4.06 13.19
C PRO A 26 11.64 -3.04 12.35
N TYR A 27 11.28 -1.81 12.62
CA TYR A 27 12.05 -0.64 12.30
C TYR A 27 12.82 -0.67 10.97
N THR A 28 12.27 0.05 10.01
CA THR A 28 13.05 0.55 8.89
C THR A 28 13.25 2.05 9.14
N THR A 29 14.48 2.46 9.46
CA THR A 29 15.05 3.54 8.65
C THR A 29 14.76 3.15 7.21
N ALA A 30 14.05 3.97 6.43
CA ALA A 30 13.78 3.76 5.01
C ALA A 30 14.63 2.63 4.39
N GLY A 31 14.02 1.51 3.97
CA GLY A 31 14.77 0.43 3.31
C GLY A 31 14.58 -1.00 3.82
N THR A 32 13.55 -1.33 4.61
CA THR A 32 13.12 -2.74 4.69
C THR A 32 12.02 -2.97 3.68
N GLU A 33 12.47 -3.12 2.44
CA GLU A 33 11.62 -3.40 1.31
C GLU A 33 11.08 -4.83 1.41
N ILE A 34 9.76 -4.94 1.44
CA ILE A 34 9.04 -6.20 1.27
C ILE A 34 8.77 -6.36 -0.22
N VAL A 35 9.11 -7.51 -0.79
CA VAL A 35 8.78 -7.81 -2.19
C VAL A 35 7.81 -8.99 -2.26
N THR A 36 6.69 -8.78 -2.95
CA THR A 36 5.70 -9.81 -3.20
C THR A 36 4.94 -9.54 -4.48
N GLN A 37 4.63 -10.60 -5.24
CA GLN A 37 3.81 -10.54 -6.46
C GLN A 37 4.27 -9.53 -7.54
N GLY A 38 5.58 -9.21 -7.59
CA GLY A 38 6.14 -8.21 -8.51
C GLY A 38 6.02 -6.76 -8.05
N PHE A 39 5.66 -6.55 -6.77
CA PHE A 39 5.54 -5.24 -6.14
C PHE A 39 6.46 -5.14 -4.93
N TRP A 40 6.95 -3.92 -4.71
CA TRP A 40 7.72 -3.58 -3.52
C TRP A 40 6.89 -2.70 -2.58
N PHE A 41 7.13 -2.87 -1.28
CA PHE A 41 6.51 -2.12 -0.20
C PHE A 41 7.59 -1.67 0.78
N ASP A 42 7.67 -0.38 1.03
CA ASP A 42 8.63 0.24 1.96
C ASP A 42 7.85 0.94 3.08
N PRO A 43 7.55 0.23 4.17
CA PRO A 43 6.97 0.81 5.37
C PRO A 43 8.03 1.58 6.16
N TYR A 44 7.69 2.76 6.66
CA TYR A 44 8.60 3.55 7.50
C TYR A 44 7.87 4.39 8.56
N SER A 45 8.54 4.62 9.70
CA SER A 45 8.03 5.49 10.76
C SER A 45 8.55 6.93 10.59
N ALA A 46 7.64 7.90 10.60
CA ALA A 46 7.98 9.33 10.60
C ALA A 46 8.12 9.93 12.02
N VAL A 47 7.95 9.11 13.07
CA VAL A 47 7.96 9.58 14.47
C VAL A 47 9.39 9.81 14.96
N THR A 48 9.61 10.89 15.72
CA THR A 48 10.89 11.17 16.38
C THR A 48 11.02 10.31 17.64
N GLY A 49 12.14 9.60 17.81
CA GLY A 49 12.35 8.70 18.96
C GLY A 49 11.81 7.27 18.80
N ARG A 50 11.49 6.88 17.56
CA ARG A 50 11.12 5.51 17.15
C ARG A 50 11.97 4.41 17.78
N GLN A 51 11.35 3.29 18.11
CA GLN A 51 11.96 2.17 18.85
C GLN A 51 11.67 0.82 18.18
N ASP A 52 12.46 -0.19 18.52
CA ASP A 52 12.15 -1.57 18.20
C ASP A 52 10.80 -1.94 18.85
N GLY A 53 9.89 -2.52 18.07
CA GLY A 53 8.51 -2.78 18.52
C GLY A 53 7.47 -1.73 18.08
N ASP A 54 7.85 -0.74 17.26
CA ASP A 54 6.87 0.17 16.63
C ASP A 54 5.99 -0.53 15.58
N LEU A 55 6.40 -1.73 15.11
CA LEU A 55 5.63 -2.63 14.24
C LEU A 55 5.06 -1.95 12.95
N VAL A 56 5.76 -0.93 12.44
CA VAL A 56 5.41 -0.29 11.17
C VAL A 56 5.71 -1.24 10.02
N GLY A 57 4.69 -1.61 9.25
CA GLY A 57 4.81 -2.60 8.19
C GLY A 57 4.62 -4.03 8.66
N ALA A 58 4.16 -4.26 9.89
CA ALA A 58 3.93 -5.61 10.39
C ALA A 58 2.97 -6.39 9.48
N ILE A 59 3.31 -7.65 9.24
CA ILE A 59 2.47 -8.60 8.54
C ILE A 59 1.69 -9.38 9.58
N ILE A 60 0.36 -9.24 9.59
CA ILE A 60 -0.52 -9.83 10.59
C ILE A 60 -1.34 -10.94 9.94
N ASP A 61 -1.26 -12.14 10.51
CA ASP A 61 -2.16 -13.25 10.19
C ASP A 61 -3.51 -13.02 10.87
N GLY A 62 -4.56 -12.82 10.08
CA GLY A 62 -5.91 -12.59 10.57
C GLY A 62 -6.50 -13.78 11.34
N THR A 63 -6.04 -15.01 11.05
CA THR A 63 -6.47 -16.21 11.79
C THR A 63 -5.90 -16.28 13.21
N ASP A 64 -4.79 -15.59 13.46
CA ASP A 64 -4.10 -15.51 14.75
C ASP A 64 -4.09 -14.08 15.34
N SER A 65 -5.03 -13.25 14.88
CA SER A 65 -5.15 -11.85 15.28
C SER A 65 -5.27 -11.67 16.80
N ALA A 66 -5.87 -12.62 17.53
CA ALA A 66 -5.98 -12.56 18.98
C ALA A 66 -4.62 -12.63 19.71
N ASN A 67 -3.65 -13.38 19.18
CA ASN A 67 -2.31 -13.47 19.77
C ASN A 67 -1.39 -12.36 19.27
N ILE A 68 -1.46 -12.02 17.98
CA ILE A 68 -0.62 -10.99 17.37
C ILE A 68 -1.03 -9.58 17.85
N CYS A 69 -2.32 -9.36 18.07
CA CYS A 69 -2.87 -8.06 18.47
C CYS A 69 -3.11 -7.94 19.98
N ALA A 70 -2.31 -8.60 20.83
CA ALA A 70 -2.55 -8.64 22.29
C ALA A 70 -2.69 -7.25 22.97
N ALA A 71 -2.05 -6.21 22.43
CA ALA A 71 -2.14 -4.82 22.90
C ALA A 71 -2.95 -3.89 21.96
N LEU A 72 -3.54 -4.44 20.91
CA LEU A 72 -4.24 -3.72 19.85
C LEU A 72 -5.68 -4.23 19.72
N VAL A 73 -6.49 -3.49 18.98
CA VAL A 73 -7.79 -3.95 18.50
C VAL A 73 -7.66 -4.09 16.99
N CYS A 74 -7.54 -5.32 16.51
CA CYS A 74 -7.41 -5.62 15.08
C CYS A 74 -8.76 -5.93 14.44
N PRO A 75 -8.88 -5.76 13.11
CA PRO A 75 -10.08 -6.18 12.39
C PRO A 75 -10.26 -7.70 12.44
N THR A 76 -11.50 -8.17 12.64
CA THR A 76 -11.79 -9.58 12.91
C THR A 76 -12.43 -10.34 11.75
N ASN A 77 -12.75 -9.66 10.64
CA ASN A 77 -13.42 -10.24 9.48
C ASN A 77 -12.49 -10.55 8.30
N ASN A 78 -11.17 -10.52 8.52
CA ASN A 78 -10.17 -10.96 7.55
C ASN A 78 -9.46 -12.19 8.13
N THR A 79 -9.53 -13.31 7.43
CA THR A 79 -8.85 -14.57 7.79
C THR A 79 -7.56 -14.79 6.99
N GLY A 80 -7.22 -13.87 6.08
CA GLY A 80 -5.94 -13.85 5.39
C GLY A 80 -4.89 -13.06 6.16
N THR A 81 -3.73 -12.92 5.54
CA THR A 81 -2.63 -12.11 6.03
C THR A 81 -2.72 -10.70 5.45
N TYR A 82 -2.46 -9.67 6.26
CA TYR A 82 -2.54 -8.28 5.84
C TYR A 82 -1.38 -7.43 6.37
N LEU A 83 -1.15 -6.29 5.72
CA LEU A 83 -0.14 -5.32 6.10
C LEU A 83 -0.71 -4.31 7.10
N ALA A 84 0.03 -4.03 8.17
CA ALA A 84 -0.33 -3.06 9.18
C ALA A 84 0.68 -1.91 9.24
N GLY A 85 0.17 -0.68 9.26
CA GLY A 85 0.94 0.51 9.64
C GLY A 85 0.53 0.93 11.04
N LEU A 86 1.40 0.73 12.03
CA LEU A 86 1.18 1.18 13.41
C LEU A 86 1.95 2.49 13.69
N ASN A 87 1.73 3.13 14.84
CA ASN A 87 2.51 4.28 15.32
C ASN A 87 2.72 5.41 14.29
N ASP A 88 1.62 5.85 13.64
CA ASP A 88 1.64 6.85 12.55
C ASP A 88 2.49 6.43 11.33
N GLY A 89 2.55 5.12 11.08
CA GLY A 89 3.33 4.50 10.03
C GLY A 89 2.92 4.92 8.62
N TYR A 90 3.93 5.12 7.79
CA TYR A 90 3.79 5.38 6.37
C TYR A 90 4.11 4.12 5.59
N LEU A 91 3.53 4.02 4.39
CA LEU A 91 3.90 3.03 3.40
C LEU A 91 4.14 3.73 2.06
N ILE A 92 5.16 3.28 1.35
CA ILE A 92 5.33 3.54 -0.07
C ILE A 92 5.28 2.21 -0.80
N PHE A 93 4.59 2.13 -1.93
CA PHE A 93 4.62 0.91 -2.74
C PHE A 93 4.56 1.21 -4.24
N GLY A 94 5.14 0.30 -5.03
CA GLY A 94 5.23 0.42 -6.48
C GLY A 94 5.53 -0.92 -7.15
N ALA A 95 5.67 -0.90 -8.47
CA ALA A 95 6.03 -2.09 -9.24
C ALA A 95 7.55 -2.27 -9.28
N VAL A 96 8.02 -3.52 -9.16
CA VAL A 96 9.46 -3.86 -9.23
C VAL A 96 10.04 -3.60 -10.63
N ASP A 97 9.23 -3.75 -11.66
CA ASP A 97 9.63 -3.51 -13.06
C ASP A 97 9.58 -2.03 -13.48
N GLY A 98 9.19 -1.13 -12.56
CA GLY A 98 9.04 0.30 -12.82
C GLY A 98 7.77 0.68 -13.60
N SER A 99 6.88 -0.28 -13.90
CA SER A 99 5.60 -0.01 -14.57
C SER A 99 4.76 1.01 -13.78
N LEU A 100 4.10 1.91 -14.50
CA LEU A 100 3.15 2.83 -13.89
C LEU A 100 1.89 2.08 -13.45
N LEU A 101 1.32 2.48 -12.32
CA LEU A 101 0.19 1.82 -11.68
C LEU A 101 -1.02 2.74 -11.54
N ARG A 102 -2.20 2.19 -11.78
CA ARG A 102 -3.50 2.81 -11.41
C ARG A 102 -4.14 2.00 -10.29
N LEU A 103 -4.45 2.62 -9.16
CA LEU A 103 -5.10 1.97 -8.02
C LEU A 103 -6.62 1.97 -8.22
N THR A 104 -7.25 0.81 -8.29
CA THR A 104 -8.68 0.67 -8.61
C THR A 104 -9.52 0.30 -7.39
N SER A 105 -8.98 -0.49 -6.47
CA SER A 105 -9.61 -0.78 -5.18
C SER A 105 -8.60 -1.28 -4.17
N PHE A 106 -9.00 -1.34 -2.91
CA PHE A 106 -8.25 -2.00 -1.84
C PHE A 106 -9.20 -2.33 -0.68
N SER A 107 -8.78 -3.19 0.23
CA SER A 107 -9.46 -3.42 1.50
C SER A 107 -8.65 -2.78 2.62
N ALA A 108 -9.31 -2.05 3.52
CA ALA A 108 -8.65 -1.47 4.68
C ALA A 108 -9.52 -1.47 5.93
N SER A 109 -8.87 -1.38 7.09
CA SER A 109 -9.52 -1.14 8.37
C SER A 109 -8.65 -0.23 9.24
N PHE A 110 -9.26 0.35 10.28
CA PHE A 110 -8.51 0.94 11.38
C PHE A 110 -7.95 -0.16 12.27
N ILE A 111 -6.83 0.11 12.95
CA ILE A 111 -6.36 -0.70 14.08
C ILE A 111 -6.44 0.17 15.34
N GLY A 112 -7.17 -0.29 16.34
CA GLY A 112 -7.28 0.42 17.63
C GLY A 112 -6.12 0.09 18.57
N ALA A 113 -5.89 0.95 19.56
CA ALA A 113 -5.15 0.55 20.76
C ALA A 113 -6.13 -0.06 21.76
N GLN A 114 -5.70 -1.08 22.51
CA GLN A 114 -6.54 -1.68 23.55
C GLN A 114 -6.91 -0.63 24.61
N GLY A 115 -8.19 -0.56 24.97
CA GLY A 115 -8.71 0.38 25.98
C GLY A 115 -9.04 1.78 25.46
N ASP A 116 -8.73 2.10 24.21
CA ASP A 116 -9.14 3.37 23.60
C ASP A 116 -10.64 3.39 23.30
N THR A 117 -11.28 4.54 23.59
CA THR A 117 -12.62 4.83 23.08
C THR A 117 -12.52 5.32 21.64
N LEU A 118 -12.99 4.51 20.69
CA LEU A 118 -12.95 4.84 19.27
C LEU A 118 -14.17 5.66 18.83
N ALA A 119 -13.92 6.68 17.99
CA ALA A 119 -14.98 7.39 17.29
C ALA A 119 -15.68 6.48 16.25
N ALA A 120 -16.79 6.96 15.67
CA ALA A 120 -17.43 6.28 14.53
C ALA A 120 -16.52 6.22 13.29
N THR A 121 -15.63 7.20 13.14
CA THR A 121 -14.54 7.22 12.16
C THR A 121 -13.25 7.55 12.91
N PRO A 122 -12.55 6.55 13.46
CA PRO A 122 -11.35 6.77 14.27
C PRO A 122 -10.10 7.05 13.42
N GLY A 123 -10.19 6.89 12.09
CA GLY A 123 -9.07 7.24 11.22
C GLY A 123 -9.46 7.56 9.79
N ILE A 124 -8.55 8.25 9.11
CA ILE A 124 -8.63 8.58 7.68
C ILE A 124 -7.39 8.02 7.02
N LEU A 125 -7.55 7.08 6.08
CA LEU A 125 -6.48 6.59 5.24
C LEU A 125 -6.29 7.52 4.06
N ARG A 126 -5.13 8.18 3.98
CA ARG A 126 -4.75 9.02 2.86
C ARG A 126 -3.86 8.25 1.91
N ILE A 127 -4.28 8.17 0.65
CA ILE A 127 -3.49 7.57 -0.43
C ILE A 127 -3.15 8.65 -1.45
N SER A 128 -1.86 8.78 -1.78
CA SER A 128 -1.37 9.72 -2.77
C SER A 128 -0.70 9.00 -3.93
N ALA A 129 -1.11 9.31 -5.15
CA ALA A 129 -0.41 8.92 -6.37
C ALA A 129 0.79 9.85 -6.58
N VAL A 130 1.97 9.30 -6.86
CA VAL A 130 3.21 10.08 -6.98
C VAL A 130 3.92 9.75 -8.29
N SER A 131 4.50 10.76 -8.94
CA SER A 131 5.30 10.60 -10.16
C SER A 131 6.72 10.10 -9.85
N ALA A 132 7.43 9.63 -10.88
CA ALA A 132 8.85 9.25 -10.75
C ALA A 132 9.76 10.42 -10.32
N ALA A 133 9.33 11.66 -10.60
CA ALA A 133 10.00 12.88 -10.14
C ALA A 133 9.57 13.31 -8.72
N ASN A 134 8.90 12.43 -7.97
CA ASN A 134 8.46 12.64 -6.60
C ASN A 134 7.38 13.74 -6.43
N ALA A 135 6.65 14.09 -7.50
CA ALA A 135 5.55 15.04 -7.43
C ALA A 135 4.24 14.31 -7.10
N THR A 136 3.47 14.83 -6.13
CA THR A 136 2.12 14.33 -5.85
C THR A 136 1.19 14.67 -7.00
N LEU A 137 0.61 13.65 -7.63
CA LEU A 137 -0.29 13.77 -8.78
C LEU A 137 -1.77 13.80 -8.36
N ALA A 138 -2.11 13.03 -7.34
CA ALA A 138 -3.45 12.96 -6.77
C ALA A 138 -3.38 12.53 -5.30
N THR A 139 -4.38 12.93 -4.52
CA THR A 139 -4.54 12.53 -3.12
C THR A 139 -6.02 12.28 -2.85
N VAL A 140 -6.34 11.15 -2.24
CA VAL A 140 -7.70 10.79 -1.84
C VAL A 140 -7.67 10.27 -0.41
N ASP A 141 -8.67 10.69 0.35
CA ASP A 141 -8.89 10.31 1.74
C ASP A 141 -10.06 9.32 1.84
N PHE A 142 -9.86 8.26 2.61
CA PHE A 142 -10.83 7.20 2.84
C PHE A 142 -11.10 7.09 4.35
N ASN A 143 -12.35 7.27 4.74
CA ASN A 143 -12.75 7.13 6.14
C ASN A 143 -12.68 5.66 6.55
N LEU A 144 -11.92 5.36 7.60
CA LEU A 144 -11.89 4.05 8.23
C LEU A 144 -12.95 4.02 9.31
N ALA A 145 -13.84 3.04 9.26
CA ALA A 145 -14.92 2.91 10.24
C ALA A 145 -14.39 2.43 11.61
N GLY A 146 -15.05 2.87 12.67
CA GLY A 146 -14.82 2.39 14.03
C GLY A 146 -15.50 1.04 14.28
N LEU A 147 -15.81 0.77 15.56
CA LEU A 147 -16.43 -0.49 15.94
C LEU A 147 -17.79 -0.68 15.26
N ASN A 148 -18.02 -1.87 14.72
CA ASN A 148 -19.31 -2.27 14.17
C ASN A 148 -20.33 -2.58 15.29
N GLY A 149 -21.54 -2.98 14.93
CA GLY A 149 -22.60 -3.31 15.90
C GLY A 149 -22.29 -4.48 16.84
N ALA A 150 -21.28 -5.29 16.54
CA ALA A 150 -20.77 -6.36 17.40
C ALA A 150 -19.56 -5.92 18.26
N GLY A 151 -19.18 -4.64 18.22
CA GLY A 151 -18.05 -4.13 18.98
C GLY A 151 -16.68 -4.48 18.39
N ALA A 152 -16.61 -4.85 17.10
CA ALA A 152 -15.37 -5.24 16.43
C ALA A 152 -14.99 -4.27 15.31
N LEU A 153 -13.68 -4.11 15.06
CA LEU A 153 -13.19 -3.47 13.84
C LEU A 153 -13.32 -4.45 12.67
N SER A 154 -13.47 -3.92 11.46
CA SER A 154 -13.69 -4.75 10.27
C SER A 154 -13.08 -4.10 9.04
N PHE A 155 -12.48 -4.92 8.18
CA PHE A 155 -12.12 -4.53 6.83
C PHE A 155 -13.35 -4.13 6.03
N ALA A 156 -13.23 -3.01 5.33
CA ALA A 156 -14.12 -2.57 4.28
C ALA A 156 -13.37 -2.54 2.95
N THR A 157 -14.09 -2.82 1.86
CA THR A 157 -13.54 -2.67 0.50
C THR A 157 -13.86 -1.29 -0.03
N PHE A 158 -12.81 -0.57 -0.41
CA PHE A 158 -12.88 0.75 -1.00
C PHE A 158 -12.70 0.60 -2.51
N ALA A 159 -13.80 0.73 -3.26
CA ALA A 159 -13.72 0.92 -4.70
C ALA A 159 -13.29 2.35 -4.98
N ASN A 160 -12.24 2.51 -5.77
CA ASN A 160 -11.76 3.81 -6.20
C ASN A 160 -12.11 4.00 -7.68
N THR A 161 -13.07 4.88 -7.92
CA THR A 161 -13.48 5.31 -9.28
C THR A 161 -13.02 6.74 -9.58
N GLY A 162 -12.31 7.37 -8.63
CA GLY A 162 -11.87 8.77 -8.68
C GLY A 162 -10.43 8.94 -9.16
N ALA A 163 -9.76 9.96 -8.63
CA ALA A 163 -8.47 10.44 -9.14
C ALA A 163 -7.36 9.37 -9.14
N LEU A 164 -7.26 8.50 -8.12
CA LEU A 164 -6.22 7.46 -8.10
C LEU A 164 -6.47 6.37 -9.16
N ALA A 165 -7.71 6.24 -9.65
CA ALA A 165 -8.10 5.22 -10.63
C ALA A 165 -7.79 5.66 -12.04
N THR A 166 -7.59 6.96 -12.27
CA THR A 166 -7.32 7.57 -13.58
C THR A 166 -5.91 8.16 -13.68
N THR A 167 -5.15 8.14 -12.58
CA THR A 167 -3.79 8.66 -12.52
C THR A 167 -2.77 7.53 -12.67
N ASN A 168 -1.85 7.67 -13.63
CA ASN A 168 -0.72 6.76 -13.77
C ASN A 168 0.36 7.18 -12.76
N ALA A 169 0.46 6.47 -11.65
CA ALA A 169 1.44 6.72 -10.60
C ALA A 169 2.70 5.87 -10.81
N ALA A 170 3.88 6.42 -10.53
CA ALA A 170 5.09 5.60 -10.43
C ALA A 170 5.09 4.79 -9.12
N PHE A 171 4.57 5.39 -8.05
CA PHE A 171 4.35 4.74 -6.76
C PHE A 171 3.23 5.44 -5.98
N TYR A 172 2.73 4.78 -4.95
CA TYR A 172 1.73 5.31 -4.04
C TYR A 172 2.33 5.56 -2.66
N ARG A 173 1.86 6.60 -1.98
CA ARG A 173 2.11 6.83 -0.55
C ARG A 173 0.84 6.65 0.24
N VAL A 174 0.91 5.88 1.31
CA VAL A 174 -0.19 5.60 2.23
C VAL A 174 0.21 6.06 3.63
N ARG A 175 -0.73 6.69 4.33
CA ARG A 175 -0.63 7.03 5.75
C ARG A 175 -2.02 7.16 6.34
N ALA A 176 -2.17 7.08 7.65
CA ALA A 176 -3.45 7.37 8.30
C ALA A 176 -3.37 8.59 9.23
N ALA A 177 -4.49 9.28 9.36
CA ALA A 177 -4.77 10.14 10.51
C ALA A 177 -5.51 9.37 11.59
N TYR A 178 -5.28 9.74 12.85
CA TYR A 178 -6.16 9.40 13.95
C TYR A 178 -7.20 10.51 14.15
N CYS A 179 -8.46 10.14 14.37
CA CYS A 179 -9.55 11.04 14.68
C CYS A 179 -10.08 10.75 16.09
N ASP A 180 -10.14 11.77 16.94
CA ASP A 180 -10.66 11.63 18.29
C ASP A 180 -12.20 11.54 18.32
N THR A 181 -12.77 11.36 19.52
CA THR A 181 -14.22 11.25 19.73
C THR A 181 -15.00 12.54 19.43
N THR A 182 -14.31 13.67 19.25
CA THR A 182 -14.90 14.94 18.81
C THR A 182 -14.90 15.09 17.28
N GLY A 183 -14.22 14.17 16.58
CA GLY A 183 -14.06 14.17 15.13
C GLY A 183 -12.86 14.99 14.65
N ALA A 184 -11.98 15.44 15.55
CA ALA A 184 -10.76 16.14 15.16
C ALA A 184 -9.69 15.13 14.74
N CYS A 185 -9.16 15.29 13.52
CA CYS A 185 -8.21 14.34 12.93
C CYS A 185 -6.79 14.94 12.82
N SER A 186 -5.77 14.15 13.16
CA SER A 186 -4.36 14.50 13.00
C SER A 186 -3.58 13.39 12.28
N PHE A 187 -2.77 13.80 11.29
CA PHE A 187 -1.88 12.92 10.51
C PHE A 187 -0.48 12.77 11.13
N THR A 188 -0.19 13.44 12.23
CA THR A 188 1.16 13.53 12.78
C THR A 188 1.14 13.50 14.30
N SER A 189 2.12 12.80 14.88
CA SER A 189 2.44 12.84 16.31
C SER A 189 1.26 12.42 17.20
N THR A 190 0.45 11.47 16.73
CA THR A 190 -0.63 10.88 17.52
C THR A 190 -0.23 9.56 18.14
N ASN A 191 0.73 8.86 17.53
CA ASN A 191 1.05 7.46 17.81
C ASN A 191 -0.18 6.53 17.73
N LYS A 192 -1.19 6.94 16.96
CA LYS A 192 -2.53 6.32 16.90
C LYS A 192 -3.10 6.28 15.50
N GLY A 193 -2.43 6.86 14.50
CA GLY A 193 -2.79 6.79 13.09
C GLY A 193 -2.49 5.40 12.51
N GLN A 194 -3.15 4.37 13.05
CA GLN A 194 -2.90 2.98 12.72
C GLN A 194 -3.88 2.48 11.66
N TRP A 195 -3.43 1.60 10.78
CA TRP A 195 -4.23 1.09 9.68
C TRP A 195 -3.83 -0.33 9.29
N ALA A 196 -4.80 -1.06 8.74
CA ALA A 196 -4.62 -2.36 8.10
C ALA A 196 -4.96 -2.23 6.61
N LEU A 197 -4.19 -2.88 5.73
CA LEU A 197 -4.35 -2.83 4.28
C LEU A 197 -4.17 -4.22 3.66
N ASP A 198 -5.05 -4.56 2.73
CA ASP A 198 -5.05 -5.82 2.01
C ASP A 198 -5.76 -5.68 0.65
N ASN A 199 -5.72 -6.73 -0.19
CA ASN A 199 -6.43 -6.85 -1.47
C ASN A 199 -6.27 -5.61 -2.38
N ILE A 200 -5.04 -5.15 -2.54
CA ILE A 200 -4.71 -3.93 -3.29
C ILE A 200 -4.82 -4.23 -4.79
N ASN A 201 -5.86 -3.71 -5.43
CA ASN A 201 -6.11 -3.91 -6.85
C ASN A 201 -5.49 -2.79 -7.68
N VAL A 202 -4.49 -3.12 -8.48
CA VAL A 202 -3.80 -2.19 -9.37
C VAL A 202 -3.88 -2.67 -10.81
N THR A 203 -3.83 -1.72 -11.74
CA THR A 203 -3.62 -2.04 -13.16
C THR A 203 -2.27 -1.47 -13.60
N ALA A 204 -1.39 -2.35 -14.07
CA ALA A 204 -0.13 -1.95 -14.67
C ALA A 204 -0.37 -1.34 -16.06
N VAL A 205 0.21 -0.17 -16.32
CA VAL A 205 0.07 0.57 -17.57
C VAL A 205 1.33 0.31 -18.40
N PRO A 206 1.23 -0.45 -19.50
CA PRO A 206 2.39 -0.72 -20.35
C PRO A 206 2.99 0.60 -20.88
N GLU A 207 4.29 0.76 -20.78
CA GLU A 207 4.97 1.93 -21.32
C GLU A 207 4.78 2.00 -22.86
N PRO A 208 4.20 3.08 -23.40
CA PRO A 208 4.00 3.21 -24.85
C PRO A 208 5.32 3.23 -25.64
N SER A 209 6.40 3.68 -25.02
CA SER A 209 7.71 3.85 -25.64
C SER A 209 8.38 2.53 -26.01
N GLN A 210 8.16 1.45 -25.26
CA GLN A 210 8.80 0.17 -25.54
C GLN A 210 8.32 -0.42 -26.86
N TRP A 211 7.03 -0.29 -27.16
CA TRP A 211 6.45 -0.71 -28.44
C TRP A 211 6.83 0.23 -29.58
N ALA A 212 6.89 1.54 -29.31
CA ALA A 212 7.35 2.50 -30.30
C ALA A 212 8.82 2.26 -30.67
N LEU A 213 9.69 2.03 -29.68
CA LEU A 213 11.11 1.74 -29.90
C LEU A 213 11.33 0.37 -30.53
N PHE A 214 10.58 -0.65 -30.12
CA PHE A 214 10.61 -1.96 -30.76
C PHE A 214 10.14 -1.88 -32.22
N GLY A 215 9.03 -1.18 -32.47
CA GLY A 215 8.51 -0.93 -33.81
C GLY A 215 9.49 -0.13 -34.69
N LEU A 216 10.12 0.91 -34.13
CA LEU A 216 11.17 1.68 -34.80
C LEU A 216 12.42 0.82 -35.07
N GLY A 217 12.81 -0.04 -34.13
CA GLY A 217 13.91 -0.98 -34.29
C GLY A 217 13.65 -1.95 -35.44
N LEU A 218 12.46 -2.55 -35.49
CA LEU A 218 12.05 -3.43 -36.59
C LEU A 218 11.95 -2.69 -37.92
N ALA A 219 11.41 -1.47 -37.94
CA ALA A 219 11.36 -0.63 -39.14
C ALA A 219 12.78 -0.31 -39.67
N GLY A 220 13.72 -0.04 -38.77
CA GLY A 220 15.14 0.14 -39.11
C GLY A 220 15.76 -1.10 -39.76
N VAL A 221 15.53 -2.29 -39.19
CA VAL A 221 16.01 -3.56 -39.76
C VAL A 221 15.37 -3.83 -41.14
N ALA A 222 14.07 -3.56 -41.29
CA ALA A 222 13.37 -3.71 -42.57
C ALA A 222 13.92 -2.76 -43.65
N ALA A 223 14.23 -1.51 -43.29
CA ALA A 223 14.84 -0.54 -44.20
C ALA A 223 16.24 -0.98 -44.66
N ILE A 224 17.07 -1.51 -43.75
CA ILE A 224 18.41 -2.01 -44.07
C ILE A 224 18.36 -3.24 -44.99
N THR A 225 17.47 -4.19 -44.69
CA THR A 225 17.30 -5.41 -45.52
C THR A 225 16.78 -5.08 -46.92
N ARG A 226 15.88 -4.08 -47.05
CA ARG A 226 15.44 -3.60 -48.37
C ARG A 226 16.57 -2.96 -49.18
N ARG A 227 17.42 -2.15 -48.56
CA ARG A 227 18.60 -1.56 -49.24
C ARG A 227 19.57 -2.62 -49.74
N ARG A 228 19.78 -3.69 -48.97
CA ARG A 228 20.66 -4.82 -49.34
C ARG A 228 20.13 -5.69 -50.49
N ARG A 229 18.82 -5.69 -50.74
CA ARG A 229 18.21 -6.43 -51.87
C ARG A 229 18.10 -5.60 -53.15
N ALA A 230 18.27 -4.28 -53.05
CA ALA A 230 18.19 -3.35 -54.17
C ALA A 230 19.57 -2.93 -54.72
N ALA A 231 20.66 -3.41 -54.10
CA ALA A 231 22.03 -3.32 -54.57
C ALA A 231 22.51 -4.73 -54.96
#